data_AF-A0A822DKN9-F1
#
_entry.id   AF-A0A822DKN9-F1
#
_cell.length_a   1.000
_cell.length_b   1.000
_cell.length_c   1.000
_cell.angle_alpha   90.00
_cell.angle_beta   90.00
_cell.angle_gamma   90.00
#
_symmetry.space_group_name_H-M   'P 1'
#
loop_
_entity.id
_entity.type
_entity.pdbx_description
1 polymer ?
#
loop_
_entity_poly.entity_id
_entity_poly.type
_entity_poly.pdbx_seq_one_letter_code
_entity_poly.pdbx_strand_id
1 'polypeptide(L)'
;MPLSSSERFRIFKAKLNLDENKSLLQKFREKDAAKHRKSCQLIKQDPIKLGKFVHKIGQHEPNPEQPTSLYKCPQTLAKAVHRSERNLSASPIRKKEIIRHLAIKHGVVIKPSMPSKPINNLSEAAKNKAVQFDQIDAISSVATGKKDIVIVKSPEGSNIKVQKRYLVMTVREVYEQFKLIYPNEKIGSTSFSLLRTKHVLLMPDIPQNVCLCKYHANIDLLLSSISSILNTPKTTALFREALVCDSNDKN
;
A
#
# COMPACT_ATOMS: atom_id res chain seq x y z
N MET A 1 22.96 -24.06 20.58
CA MET A 1 21.99 -23.04 21.05
C MET A 1 22.20 -21.74 20.27
N PRO A 2 21.14 -21.03 19.85
CA PRO A 2 21.30 -19.75 19.17
C PRO A 2 21.81 -18.67 20.13
N LEU A 3 22.83 -17.91 19.69
CA LEU A 3 23.42 -16.81 20.47
C LEU A 3 22.38 -15.74 20.84
N SER A 4 22.48 -15.20 22.04
CA SER A 4 21.66 -14.09 22.50
C SER A 4 21.97 -12.79 21.75
N SER A 5 21.02 -11.86 21.72
CA SER A 5 21.18 -10.55 21.06
C SER A 5 22.42 -9.79 21.57
N SER A 6 22.67 -9.83 22.88
CA SER A 6 23.81 -9.17 23.53
C SER A 6 25.15 -9.75 23.06
N GLU A 7 25.23 -11.08 22.92
CA GLU A 7 26.44 -11.76 22.45
C GLU A 7 26.72 -11.47 20.97
N ARG A 8 25.69 -11.46 20.14
CA ARG A 8 25.82 -11.07 18.72
C ARG A 8 26.35 -9.64 18.59
N PHE A 9 25.87 -8.73 19.42
CA PHE A 9 26.31 -7.34 19.42
C PHE A 9 27.76 -7.19 19.90
N ARG A 10 28.19 -7.97 20.90
CA ARG A 10 29.59 -8.03 21.36
C ARG A 10 30.53 -8.53 20.27
N ILE A 11 30.18 -9.62 19.60
CA ILE A 11 30.97 -10.19 18.49
C ILE A 11 31.08 -9.18 17.33
N PHE A 12 29.97 -8.51 16.99
CA PHE A 12 29.95 -7.47 15.97
C PHE A 12 30.88 -6.29 16.31
N LYS A 13 30.82 -5.81 17.56
CA LYS A 13 31.69 -4.72 18.04
C LYS A 13 33.17 -5.12 18.06
N ALA A 14 33.47 -6.37 18.43
CA ALA A 14 34.83 -6.90 18.37
C ALA A 14 35.35 -6.99 16.92
N LYS A 15 34.51 -7.44 15.97
CA LYS A 15 34.87 -7.47 14.54
C LYS A 15 35.12 -6.07 13.97
N LEU A 16 34.35 -5.06 14.37
CA LEU A 16 34.56 -3.67 13.97
C LEU A 16 35.87 -3.05 14.50
N ASN A 17 36.42 -3.58 15.59
CA ASN A 17 37.64 -3.09 16.22
C ASN A 17 38.94 -3.68 15.61
N LEU A 18 38.83 -4.63 14.67
CA LEU A 18 39.96 -5.08 13.86
C LEU A 18 40.41 -3.94 12.91
N ASP A 19 41.71 -3.70 12.81
CA ASP A 19 42.26 -2.51 12.14
C ASP A 19 41.92 -2.42 10.65
N GLU A 20 41.77 -3.56 9.98
CA GLU A 20 41.27 -3.63 8.59
C GLU A 20 39.84 -3.08 8.46
N ASN A 21 38.98 -3.39 9.43
CA ASN A 21 37.59 -2.90 9.46
C ASN A 21 37.50 -1.43 9.87
N LYS A 22 38.43 -0.94 10.71
CA LYS A 22 38.52 0.51 11.02
C LYS A 22 38.87 1.32 9.78
N SER A 23 39.84 0.86 8.98
CA SER A 23 40.21 1.51 7.71
C SER A 23 39.04 1.54 6.71
N LEU A 24 38.32 0.43 6.56
CA LEU A 24 37.10 0.37 5.75
C LEU A 24 36.00 1.32 6.26
N LEU A 25 35.73 1.33 7.57
CA LEU A 25 34.73 2.21 8.18
C LEU A 25 35.10 3.68 7.98
N GLN A 26 36.38 4.02 8.07
CA GLN A 26 36.86 5.37 7.80
C GLN A 26 36.68 5.77 6.34
N LYS A 27 36.99 4.87 5.39
CA LYS A 27 36.70 5.07 3.96
C LYS A 27 35.20 5.27 3.68
N PHE A 28 34.32 4.53 4.35
CA PHE A 28 32.87 4.73 4.24
C PHE A 28 32.44 6.10 4.77
N ARG A 29 32.93 6.50 5.96
CA ARG A 29 32.67 7.82 6.54
C ARG A 29 33.16 8.96 5.66
N GLU A 30 34.35 8.83 5.09
CA GLU A 30 34.93 9.80 4.15
C GLU A 30 34.11 9.89 2.86
N LYS A 31 33.66 8.76 2.32
CA LYS A 31 32.79 8.71 1.14
C LYS A 31 31.44 9.39 1.39
N ASP A 32 30.83 9.16 2.55
CA ASP A 32 29.57 9.81 2.92
C ASP A 32 29.76 11.31 3.21
N ALA A 33 30.86 11.70 3.87
CA ALA A 33 31.22 13.10 4.05
C ALA A 33 31.49 13.80 2.71
N ALA A 34 32.10 13.11 1.74
CA ALA A 34 32.32 13.63 0.39
C ALA A 34 31.00 13.80 -0.38
N LYS A 35 30.06 12.85 -0.28
CA LYS A 35 28.70 12.98 -0.85
C LYS A 35 27.96 14.16 -0.24
N HIS A 36 28.01 14.32 1.08
CA HIS A 36 27.36 15.43 1.77
C HIS A 36 27.97 16.78 1.35
N ARG A 37 29.30 16.87 1.24
CA ARG A 37 30.00 18.07 0.73
C ARG A 37 29.60 18.41 -0.71
N LYS A 38 29.53 17.42 -1.61
CA LYS A 38 29.06 17.61 -2.99
C LYS A 38 27.60 18.08 -3.04
N SER A 39 26.72 17.49 -2.23
CA SER A 39 25.32 17.90 -2.12
C SER A 39 25.20 19.36 -1.65
N CYS A 40 25.93 19.75 -0.60
CA CYS A 40 25.97 21.13 -0.13
C CYS A 40 26.54 22.12 -1.16
N GLN A 41 27.53 21.70 -1.97
CA GLN A 41 28.08 22.53 -3.05
C GLN A 41 27.08 22.72 -4.20
N LEU A 42 26.37 21.66 -4.61
CA LEU A 42 25.31 21.73 -5.61
C LEU A 42 24.15 22.65 -5.18
N ILE A 43 23.79 22.60 -3.88
CA ILE A 43 22.78 23.50 -3.29
C ILE A 43 23.23 24.98 -3.33
N LYS A 44 24.54 25.24 -3.22
CA LYS A 44 25.09 26.62 -3.30
C LYS A 44 25.22 27.16 -4.72
N GLN A 45 25.38 26.29 -5.72
CA GLN A 45 25.59 26.68 -7.12
C GLN A 45 24.27 26.92 -7.89
N ASP A 46 23.18 26.25 -7.52
CA ASP A 46 21.84 26.44 -8.13
C ASP A 46 20.80 26.97 -7.11
N PRO A 47 20.81 28.27 -6.75
CA PRO A 47 19.77 28.83 -5.87
C PRO A 47 18.35 28.73 -6.49
N ILE A 48 18.25 28.54 -7.80
CA ILE A 48 17.00 28.45 -8.57
C ILE A 48 16.25 27.12 -8.30
N LYS A 49 16.94 26.05 -7.86
CA LYS A 49 16.27 24.80 -7.46
C LYS A 49 15.72 24.83 -6.03
N LEU A 50 16.16 25.78 -5.19
CA LEU A 50 15.49 26.06 -3.91
C LEU A 50 14.06 26.60 -4.13
N GLY A 51 13.80 27.27 -5.25
CA GLY A 51 12.48 27.79 -5.61
C GLY A 51 11.43 26.71 -5.89
N LYS A 52 11.84 25.51 -6.34
CA LYS A 52 10.91 24.44 -6.76
C LYS A 52 10.53 23.45 -5.64
N PHE A 53 11.27 23.43 -4.52
CA PHE A 53 10.83 22.76 -3.29
C PHE A 53 10.08 23.71 -2.33
N VAL A 54 10.18 25.03 -2.54
CA VAL A 54 9.47 26.05 -1.74
C VAL A 54 8.13 26.48 -2.38
N HIS A 55 7.91 26.26 -3.68
CA HIS A 55 6.65 26.62 -4.38
C HIS A 55 5.44 25.69 -4.15
N LYS A 56 5.43 24.91 -3.06
CA LYS A 56 4.20 24.28 -2.55
C LYS A 56 3.87 24.74 -1.11
N ILE A 57 4.32 25.93 -0.75
CA ILE A 57 3.71 26.74 0.31
C ILE A 57 3.04 27.90 -0.42
N GLY A 58 1.84 27.63 -0.92
CA GLY A 58 1.00 28.65 -1.53
C GLY A 58 0.65 29.70 -0.49
N GLN A 59 0.99 30.94 -0.81
CA GLN A 59 0.28 32.18 -0.50
C GLN A 59 -0.85 32.04 0.52
N HIS A 60 -0.51 32.23 1.79
CA HIS A 60 -1.45 32.80 2.75
C HIS A 60 -0.80 34.10 3.19
N GLU A 61 -1.47 35.23 2.99
CA GLU A 61 -1.09 36.47 3.66
C GLU A 61 -0.90 36.19 5.15
N PRO A 62 0.14 36.78 5.79
CA PRO A 62 0.40 36.54 7.20
C PRO A 62 -0.76 37.11 8.03
N ASN A 63 -1.68 36.23 8.41
CA ASN A 63 -2.63 36.50 9.48
C ASN A 63 -1.83 36.59 10.80
N PRO A 64 -1.93 37.67 11.61
CA PRO A 64 -1.00 37.92 12.73
C PRO A 64 -1.08 36.96 13.92
N GLU A 65 -1.81 35.84 13.85
CA GLU A 65 -2.19 35.04 15.03
C GLU A 65 -1.76 33.56 15.00
N GLN A 66 -0.73 33.17 14.21
CA GLN A 66 -0.18 31.80 14.31
C GLN A 66 1.14 31.75 15.09
N PRO A 67 1.26 30.90 16.13
CA PRO A 67 2.44 30.84 16.95
C PRO A 67 3.61 30.26 16.15
N THR A 68 4.68 31.03 16.06
CA THR A 68 6.01 30.58 15.67
C THR A 68 6.32 29.25 16.36
N SER A 69 6.62 28.19 15.59
CA SER A 69 7.02 26.90 16.15
C SER A 69 8.11 27.09 17.20
N LEU A 70 7.79 26.81 18.47
CA LEU A 70 8.72 26.89 19.61
C LEU A 70 9.98 26.02 19.44
N TYR A 71 9.94 25.04 18.52
CA TYR A 71 11.05 24.16 18.21
C TYR A 71 11.78 24.61 16.94
N LYS A 72 13.13 24.58 16.99
CA LYS A 72 14.03 24.98 15.88
C LYS A 72 13.82 24.18 14.60
N CYS A 73 13.43 22.90 14.70
CA CYS A 73 13.12 22.06 13.54
C CYS A 73 12.17 20.89 13.88
N PRO A 74 11.48 20.30 12.89
CA PRO A 74 10.55 19.19 13.09
C PRO A 74 11.19 17.97 13.79
N GLN A 75 12.48 17.72 13.55
CA GLN A 75 13.20 16.62 14.18
C GLN A 75 13.35 16.82 15.69
N THR A 76 13.51 18.07 16.16
CA THR A 76 13.59 18.36 17.60
C THR A 76 12.25 18.20 18.29
N LEU A 77 11.15 18.61 17.64
CA LEU A 77 9.80 18.36 18.12
C LEU A 77 9.52 16.85 18.22
N ALA A 78 9.83 16.08 17.17
CA ALA A 78 9.62 14.63 17.16
C ALA A 78 10.40 13.93 18.30
N LYS A 79 11.64 14.35 18.58
CA LYS A 79 12.42 13.83 19.71
C LYS A 79 11.79 14.17 21.06
N ALA A 80 11.26 15.39 21.21
CA ALA A 80 10.58 15.81 22.43
C ALA A 80 9.30 14.99 22.64
N VAL A 81 8.47 14.83 21.61
CA VAL A 81 7.26 14.00 21.64
C VAL A 81 7.61 12.56 22.03
N HIS A 82 8.61 11.96 21.37
CA HIS A 82 9.02 10.59 21.68
C HIS A 82 9.49 10.43 23.14
N ARG A 83 10.20 11.40 23.71
CA ARG A 83 10.59 11.37 25.13
C ARG A 83 9.37 11.40 26.04
N SER A 84 8.41 12.28 25.75
CA SER A 84 7.16 12.38 26.50
C SER A 84 6.34 11.10 26.42
N GLU A 85 6.27 10.45 25.25
CA GLU A 85 5.52 9.21 25.08
C GLU A 85 6.05 8.03 25.89
N ARG A 86 7.36 7.95 26.13
CA ARG A 86 7.95 6.88 26.95
C ARG A 86 7.50 6.93 28.41
N ASN A 87 7.14 8.11 28.89
CA ASN A 87 6.69 8.32 30.27
C ASN A 87 5.17 8.14 30.41
N LEU A 88 4.44 7.93 29.31
CA LEU A 88 3.02 7.62 29.35
C LEU A 88 2.79 6.12 29.54
N SER A 89 1.61 5.76 30.03
CA SER A 89 1.22 4.35 30.20
C SER A 89 1.21 3.59 28.86
N ALA A 90 1.56 2.30 28.89
CA ALA A 90 1.51 1.43 27.70
C ALA A 90 0.09 1.18 27.16
N SER A 91 -0.94 1.24 28.01
CA SER A 91 -2.34 1.04 27.59
C SER A 91 -2.84 2.23 26.75
N PRO A 92 -3.39 1.99 25.54
CA PRO A 92 -3.82 3.07 24.64
C PRO A 92 -4.99 3.89 25.22
N ILE A 93 -5.87 3.26 26.00
CA ILE A 93 -7.02 3.91 26.62
C ILE A 93 -6.54 4.86 27.72
N ARG A 94 -5.67 4.38 28.62
CA ARG A 94 -5.10 5.20 29.70
C ARG A 94 -4.24 6.34 29.15
N LYS A 95 -3.46 6.07 28.09
CA LYS A 95 -2.66 7.08 27.39
C LYS A 95 -3.53 8.22 26.85
N LYS A 96 -4.66 7.88 26.22
CA LYS A 96 -5.64 8.86 25.70
C LYS A 96 -6.22 9.72 26.81
N GLU A 97 -6.57 9.12 27.94
CA GLU A 97 -7.16 9.83 29.07
C GLU A 97 -6.18 10.79 29.76
N ILE A 98 -4.93 10.35 29.96
CA ILE A 98 -3.86 11.20 30.49
C ILE A 98 -3.64 12.41 29.56
N ILE A 99 -3.59 12.19 28.24
CA ILE A 99 -3.43 13.28 27.27
C ILE A 99 -4.61 14.25 27.31
N ARG A 100 -5.85 13.75 27.46
CA ARG A 100 -7.04 14.61 27.62
C ARG A 100 -6.94 15.47 28.88
N HIS A 101 -6.57 14.89 30.01
CA HIS A 101 -6.39 15.64 31.25
C HIS A 101 -5.27 16.68 31.15
N LEU A 102 -4.15 16.33 30.53
CA LEU A 102 -3.04 17.27 30.28
C LEU A 102 -3.49 18.42 29.37
N ALA A 103 -4.23 18.14 28.31
CA ALA A 103 -4.78 19.15 27.42
C ALA A 103 -5.71 20.11 28.17
N ILE A 104 -6.63 19.60 28.99
CA ILE A 104 -7.53 20.41 29.82
C ILE A 104 -6.72 21.27 30.79
N LYS A 105 -5.71 20.70 31.47
CA LYS A 105 -4.84 21.40 32.42
C LYS A 105 -4.08 22.56 31.77
N HIS A 106 -3.68 22.42 30.52
CA HIS A 106 -2.97 23.45 29.75
C HIS A 106 -3.91 24.33 28.90
N GLY A 107 -5.22 24.32 29.18
CA GLY A 107 -6.20 25.20 28.52
C GLY A 107 -6.49 24.85 27.05
N VAL A 108 -6.10 23.66 26.59
CA VAL A 108 -6.38 23.19 25.23
C VAL A 108 -7.80 22.63 25.19
N VAL A 109 -8.70 23.37 24.56
CA VAL A 109 -10.07 22.91 24.30
C VAL A 109 -10.04 21.84 23.21
N ILE A 110 -10.09 20.57 23.62
CA ILE A 110 -10.28 19.45 22.69
C ILE A 110 -11.72 19.52 22.19
N LYS A 111 -11.93 20.12 21.02
CA LYS A 111 -13.21 19.97 20.32
C LYS A 111 -13.40 18.48 20.03
N PRO A 112 -14.53 17.84 20.40
CA PRO A 112 -14.81 16.51 19.92
C PRO A 112 -14.70 16.56 18.40
N SER A 113 -13.95 15.63 17.80
CA SER A 113 -13.98 15.45 16.36
C SER A 113 -15.44 15.26 16.01
N MET A 114 -16.05 16.25 15.37
CA MET A 114 -17.40 16.10 14.85
C MET A 114 -17.39 14.79 14.08
N PRO A 115 -18.35 13.87 14.32
CA PRO A 115 -18.51 12.74 13.41
C PRO A 115 -18.58 13.37 12.02
N SER A 116 -17.71 12.94 11.09
CA SER A 116 -17.74 13.45 9.74
C SER A 116 -19.20 13.40 9.30
N LYS A 117 -19.77 14.52 8.85
CA LYS A 117 -21.13 14.54 8.28
C LYS A 117 -21.24 13.31 7.38
N PRO A 118 -22.27 12.46 7.49
CA PRO A 118 -22.38 11.28 6.67
C PRO A 118 -22.27 11.73 5.22
N ILE A 119 -21.13 11.41 4.60
CA ILE A 119 -20.84 11.81 3.24
C ILE A 119 -21.79 10.97 2.40
N ASN A 120 -22.80 11.64 1.84
CA ASN A 120 -23.79 11.16 0.89
C ASN A 120 -25.00 10.45 1.53
N ASN A 121 -26.07 11.22 1.77
CA ASN A 121 -27.43 10.68 1.70
C ASN A 121 -27.72 10.32 0.24
N LEU A 122 -27.10 9.23 -0.22
CA LEU A 122 -27.41 8.68 -1.52
C LEU A 122 -28.80 8.06 -1.46
N SER A 123 -29.63 8.37 -2.46
CA SER A 123 -30.97 7.77 -2.59
C SER A 123 -30.87 6.24 -2.55
N GLU A 124 -31.76 5.59 -1.82
CA GLU A 124 -31.78 4.14 -1.73
C GLU A 124 -31.96 3.48 -3.10
N ALA A 125 -32.73 4.12 -3.99
CA ALA A 125 -32.87 3.69 -5.37
C ALA A 125 -31.53 3.70 -6.13
N ALA A 126 -30.71 4.71 -5.91
CA ALA A 126 -29.40 4.83 -6.55
C ALA A 126 -28.42 3.77 -6.02
N LYS A 127 -28.47 3.46 -4.72
CA LYS A 127 -27.70 2.35 -4.13
C LYS A 127 -28.10 1.01 -4.74
N ASN A 128 -29.40 0.76 -4.85
CA ASN A 128 -29.92 -0.48 -5.42
C ASN A 128 -29.53 -0.65 -6.88
N LYS A 129 -29.57 0.43 -7.68
CA LYS A 129 -29.06 0.43 -9.06
C LYS A 129 -27.58 0.07 -9.12
N ALA A 130 -26.74 0.68 -8.28
CA ALA A 130 -25.31 0.36 -8.24
C ALA A 130 -25.07 -1.12 -7.87
N VAL A 131 -25.79 -1.63 -6.86
CA VAL A 131 -25.71 -3.03 -6.43
C VAL A 131 -26.15 -4.00 -7.53
N GLN A 132 -27.26 -3.70 -8.23
CA GLN A 132 -27.77 -4.50 -9.33
C GLN A 132 -26.83 -4.47 -10.53
N PHE A 133 -26.22 -3.31 -10.81
CA PHE A 133 -25.30 -3.15 -11.92
C PHE A 133 -24.09 -4.09 -11.83
N ASP A 134 -23.52 -4.23 -10.63
CA ASP A 134 -22.42 -5.16 -10.38
C ASP A 134 -22.80 -6.63 -10.63
N GLN A 135 -24.09 -6.98 -10.57
CA GLN A 135 -24.60 -8.35 -10.73
C GLN A 135 -24.94 -8.72 -12.18
N ILE A 136 -24.82 -7.78 -13.11
CA ILE A 136 -25.08 -8.03 -14.53
C ILE A 136 -23.99 -8.95 -15.08
N ASP A 137 -24.37 -9.98 -15.86
CA ASP A 137 -23.45 -10.97 -16.42
C ASP A 137 -22.38 -10.38 -17.36
N ALA A 138 -22.66 -9.24 -17.99
CA ALA A 138 -21.68 -8.48 -18.78
C ALA A 138 -20.59 -7.80 -17.93
N ILE A 139 -20.86 -7.53 -16.65
CA ILE A 139 -19.96 -6.82 -15.73
C ILE A 139 -19.21 -7.81 -14.83
N SER A 140 -19.92 -8.80 -14.31
CA SER A 140 -19.37 -9.85 -13.47
C SER A 140 -19.81 -11.22 -13.93
N SER A 141 -18.94 -12.22 -13.82
CA SER A 141 -19.25 -13.61 -14.16
C SER A 141 -19.51 -14.43 -12.90
N VAL A 142 -20.42 -15.40 -12.96
CA VAL A 142 -20.72 -16.27 -11.83
C VAL A 142 -19.62 -17.33 -11.67
N ALA A 143 -19.16 -17.55 -10.45
CA ALA A 143 -18.23 -18.62 -10.14
C ALA A 143 -18.90 -19.99 -10.34
N THR A 144 -18.25 -20.93 -11.03
CA THR A 144 -18.83 -22.24 -11.35
C THR A 144 -18.68 -23.28 -10.24
N GLY A 145 -17.86 -23.01 -9.22
CA GLY A 145 -17.54 -23.96 -8.16
C GLY A 145 -18.66 -24.16 -7.14
N LYS A 146 -18.99 -25.41 -6.78
CA LYS A 146 -19.96 -25.70 -5.70
C LYS A 146 -19.56 -25.14 -4.33
N LYS A 147 -18.26 -24.90 -4.12
CA LYS A 147 -17.71 -24.31 -2.88
C LYS A 147 -17.71 -22.78 -2.90
N ASP A 148 -18.01 -22.17 -4.05
CA ASP A 148 -18.01 -20.72 -4.23
C ASP A 148 -19.37 -20.10 -3.86
N ILE A 149 -19.83 -20.41 -2.65
CA ILE A 149 -21.08 -19.91 -2.09
C ILE A 149 -20.75 -19.03 -0.89
N VAL A 150 -21.40 -17.87 -0.82
CA VAL A 150 -21.32 -16.91 0.30
C VAL A 150 -22.70 -16.76 0.91
N ILE A 151 -22.76 -16.70 2.23
CA ILE A 151 -24.00 -16.46 2.96
C ILE A 151 -24.13 -14.94 3.15
N VAL A 152 -25.19 -14.35 2.61
CA VAL A 152 -25.50 -12.92 2.70
C VAL A 152 -26.80 -12.74 3.47
N LYS A 153 -26.86 -11.73 4.33
CA LYS A 153 -28.10 -11.37 5.04
C LYS A 153 -29.04 -10.63 4.10
N SER A 154 -30.26 -11.13 3.97
CA SER A 154 -31.37 -10.48 3.27
C SER A 154 -31.80 -9.21 4.02
N PRO A 155 -32.40 -8.21 3.32
CA PRO A 155 -33.14 -7.14 3.99
C PRO A 155 -34.22 -7.65 4.95
N GLU A 156 -34.77 -8.84 4.74
CA GLU A 156 -35.77 -9.49 5.62
C GLU A 156 -35.15 -10.16 6.86
N GLY A 157 -33.81 -10.10 7.02
CA GLY A 157 -33.08 -10.67 8.15
C GLY A 157 -32.74 -12.17 8.02
N SER A 158 -33.24 -12.85 6.98
CA SER A 158 -32.88 -14.24 6.67
C SER A 158 -31.50 -14.35 6.01
N ASN A 159 -30.82 -15.48 6.22
CA ASN A 159 -29.53 -15.77 5.59
C ASN A 159 -29.75 -16.48 4.25
N ILE A 160 -29.34 -15.84 3.15
CA ILE A 160 -29.47 -16.39 1.79
C ILE A 160 -28.10 -16.85 1.30
N LYS A 161 -28.04 -18.03 0.68
CA LYS A 161 -26.85 -18.54 0.00
C LYS A 161 -26.79 -17.95 -1.41
N VAL A 162 -25.72 -17.22 -1.71
CA VAL A 162 -25.48 -16.58 -3.01
C VAL A 162 -24.16 -17.07 -3.58
N GLN A 163 -24.13 -17.41 -4.87
CA GLN A 163 -22.91 -17.80 -5.57
C GLN A 163 -21.96 -16.60 -5.67
N LYS A 164 -20.65 -16.80 -5.48
CA LYS A 164 -19.65 -15.75 -5.72
C LYS A 164 -19.70 -15.33 -7.18
N ARG A 165 -19.39 -14.05 -7.42
CA ARG A 165 -19.23 -13.49 -8.75
C ARG A 165 -17.85 -12.87 -8.86
N TYR A 166 -17.30 -12.84 -10.07
CA TYR A 166 -15.99 -12.27 -10.36
C TYR A 166 -16.17 -11.07 -11.28
N LEU A 167 -15.67 -9.90 -10.89
CA LEU A 167 -15.68 -8.73 -11.75
C LEU A 167 -14.78 -9.00 -12.96
N VAL A 168 -15.32 -8.83 -14.18
CA VAL A 168 -14.56 -9.08 -15.42
C VAL A 168 -13.61 -7.92 -15.72
N MET A 169 -13.97 -6.71 -15.31
CA MET A 169 -13.21 -5.47 -15.51
C MET A 169 -12.79 -4.86 -14.16
N THR A 170 -12.06 -3.75 -14.19
CA THR A 170 -11.67 -3.02 -12.98
C THR A 170 -12.84 -2.21 -12.41
N VAL A 171 -12.84 -1.95 -11.10
CA VAL A 171 -13.90 -1.15 -10.44
C VAL A 171 -14.06 0.23 -11.08
N ARG A 172 -12.96 0.80 -11.57
CA ARG A 172 -12.98 2.09 -12.25
C ARG A 172 -13.74 2.02 -13.58
N GLU A 173 -13.48 1.00 -14.40
CA GLU A 173 -14.17 0.78 -15.66
C GLU A 173 -15.66 0.51 -15.44
N VAL A 174 -16.01 -0.29 -14.42
CA VAL A 174 -17.42 -0.52 -14.05
C VAL A 174 -18.12 0.79 -13.70
N TYR A 175 -17.47 1.65 -12.92
CA TYR A 175 -18.02 2.95 -12.55
C TYR A 175 -18.21 3.87 -13.76
N GLU A 176 -17.26 3.86 -14.70
CA GLU A 176 -17.36 4.63 -15.94
C GLU A 176 -18.54 4.12 -16.80
N GLN A 177 -18.72 2.80 -16.93
CA GLN A 177 -19.88 2.21 -17.61
C GLN A 177 -21.20 2.51 -16.89
N PHE A 178 -21.22 2.46 -15.56
CA PHE A 178 -22.38 2.83 -14.76
C PHE A 178 -22.81 4.27 -15.03
N LYS A 179 -21.85 5.20 -15.13
CA LYS A 179 -22.14 6.61 -15.43
C LYS A 179 -22.64 6.84 -16.85
N LEU A 180 -22.20 6.04 -17.81
CA LEU A 180 -22.71 6.10 -19.18
C LEU A 180 -24.19 5.67 -19.24
N ILE A 181 -24.56 4.63 -18.50
CA ILE A 181 -25.93 4.09 -18.50
C ILE A 181 -26.86 4.91 -17.60
N TYR A 182 -26.35 5.41 -16.48
CA TYR A 182 -27.10 6.19 -15.49
C TYR A 182 -26.48 7.58 -15.25
N PRO A 183 -26.51 8.48 -16.26
CA PRO A 183 -25.86 9.79 -16.16
C PRO A 183 -26.47 10.69 -15.08
N ASN A 184 -27.76 10.50 -14.77
CA ASN A 184 -28.50 11.31 -13.79
C ASN A 184 -28.16 10.97 -12.33
N GLU A 185 -27.53 9.82 -12.07
CA GLU A 185 -27.25 9.37 -10.71
C GLU A 185 -25.99 10.05 -10.15
N LYS A 186 -26.15 10.83 -9.07
CA LYS A 186 -25.06 11.58 -8.42
C LYS A 186 -24.23 10.72 -7.46
N ILE A 187 -23.77 9.57 -7.93
CA ILE A 187 -22.84 8.68 -7.19
C ILE A 187 -21.39 9.06 -7.54
N GLY A 188 -20.53 9.21 -6.54
CA GLY A 188 -19.08 9.35 -6.74
C GLY A 188 -18.37 8.00 -6.77
N SER A 189 -17.20 7.93 -7.40
CA SER A 189 -16.43 6.66 -7.57
C SER A 189 -16.11 5.95 -6.26
N THR A 190 -15.75 6.69 -5.21
CA THR A 190 -15.49 6.12 -3.88
C THR A 190 -16.75 5.53 -3.26
N SER A 191 -17.88 6.23 -3.34
CA SER A 191 -19.16 5.72 -2.83
C SER A 191 -19.65 4.51 -3.62
N PHE A 192 -19.49 4.53 -4.95
CA PHE A 192 -19.78 3.37 -5.79
C PHE A 192 -18.98 2.14 -5.35
N SER A 193 -17.66 2.32 -5.18
CA SER A 193 -16.76 1.24 -4.75
C SER A 193 -17.12 0.66 -3.36
N LEU A 194 -17.67 1.48 -2.47
CA LEU A 194 -18.14 1.08 -1.14
C LEU A 194 -19.50 0.36 -1.16
N LEU A 195 -20.37 0.68 -2.12
CA LEU A 195 -21.69 0.05 -2.29
C LEU A 195 -21.62 -1.34 -2.93
N ARG A 196 -20.48 -1.67 -3.53
CA ARG A 196 -20.21 -2.97 -4.13
C ARG A 196 -20.50 -4.10 -3.14
N THR A 197 -21.23 -5.09 -3.62
CA THR A 197 -21.61 -6.24 -2.79
C THR A 197 -20.40 -7.15 -2.51
N LYS A 198 -20.33 -7.70 -1.29
CA LYS A 198 -19.21 -8.52 -0.84
C LYS A 198 -19.05 -9.86 -1.58
N HIS A 199 -20.11 -10.35 -2.21
CA HIS A 199 -20.08 -11.61 -2.95
C HIS A 199 -19.54 -11.45 -4.38
N VAL A 200 -19.47 -10.22 -4.88
CA VAL A 200 -18.72 -9.88 -6.09
C VAL A 200 -17.26 -9.69 -5.66
N LEU A 201 -16.34 -10.41 -6.27
CA LEU A 201 -14.91 -10.40 -5.96
C LEU A 201 -14.14 -9.65 -7.05
N LEU A 202 -13.07 -8.98 -6.65
CA LEU A 202 -12.19 -8.29 -7.57
C LEU A 202 -11.21 -9.28 -8.21
N MET A 203 -10.66 -8.92 -9.37
CA MET A 203 -9.61 -9.70 -10.04
C MET A 203 -8.49 -10.22 -9.14
N PRO A 204 -7.93 -9.44 -8.18
CA PRO A 204 -6.89 -9.94 -7.27
C PRO A 204 -7.36 -11.00 -6.27
N ASP A 205 -8.66 -11.01 -5.94
CA ASP A 205 -9.25 -11.94 -4.99
C ASP A 205 -9.68 -13.25 -5.66
N ILE A 206 -9.61 -13.32 -6.99
CA ILE A 206 -9.88 -14.53 -7.74
C ILE A 206 -8.73 -15.50 -7.50
N PRO A 207 -9.00 -16.76 -7.10
CA PRO A 207 -7.97 -17.77 -7.01
C PRO A 207 -7.43 -18.07 -8.41
N GLN A 208 -6.39 -17.35 -8.79
CA GLN A 208 -5.66 -17.61 -10.02
C GLN A 208 -4.81 -18.85 -9.78
N ASN A 209 -5.14 -19.96 -10.45
CA ASN A 209 -4.34 -21.18 -10.44
C ASN A 209 -3.03 -21.03 -11.26
N VAL A 210 -2.60 -19.80 -11.54
CA VAL A 210 -1.40 -19.46 -12.30
C VAL A 210 -0.43 -18.69 -11.41
N CYS A 211 0.82 -19.16 -11.29
CA CYS A 211 1.84 -18.39 -10.57
C CYS A 211 2.24 -17.20 -11.44
N LEU A 212 1.93 -15.97 -10.99
CA LEU A 212 2.39 -14.72 -11.60
C LEU A 212 3.79 -14.29 -11.12
N CYS A 213 4.52 -15.18 -10.46
CA CYS A 213 5.86 -14.93 -9.98
C CYS A 213 6.85 -14.84 -11.16
N LYS A 214 7.88 -13.97 -11.07
CA LYS A 214 8.93 -13.81 -12.10
C LYS A 214 9.56 -15.14 -12.53
N TYR A 215 9.59 -16.11 -11.61
CA TYR A 215 10.19 -17.43 -11.81
C TYR A 215 9.32 -18.41 -12.61
N HIS A 216 7.99 -18.40 -12.44
CA HIS A 216 7.10 -19.38 -13.12
C HIS A 216 6.22 -18.76 -14.20
N ALA A 217 5.89 -17.46 -14.13
CA ALA A 217 5.05 -16.78 -15.12
C ALA A 217 5.77 -16.49 -16.45
N ASN A 218 7.10 -16.57 -16.44
CA ASN A 218 7.93 -15.97 -17.48
C ASN A 218 8.94 -16.93 -18.11
N ILE A 219 8.77 -18.25 -17.93
CA ILE A 219 9.69 -19.21 -18.55
C ILE A 219 9.53 -19.18 -20.07
N ASP A 220 8.31 -19.11 -20.61
CA ASP A 220 8.09 -19.03 -22.07
C ASP A 220 8.69 -17.74 -22.68
N LEU A 221 8.61 -16.61 -21.98
CA LEU A 221 9.22 -15.35 -22.42
C LEU A 221 10.75 -15.35 -22.31
N LEU A 222 11.29 -16.02 -21.28
CA LEU A 222 12.74 -16.25 -21.16
C LEU A 222 13.24 -17.22 -22.24
N LEU A 223 12.53 -18.31 -22.51
CA LEU A 223 12.85 -19.25 -23.58
C LEU A 223 12.74 -18.59 -24.96
N SER A 224 11.73 -17.75 -25.17
CA SER A 224 11.59 -16.97 -26.40
C SER A 224 12.76 -16.00 -26.61
N SER A 225 13.19 -15.31 -25.56
CA SER A 225 14.34 -14.39 -25.66
C SER A 225 15.68 -15.12 -25.84
N ILE A 226 15.89 -16.26 -25.18
CA ILE A 226 17.09 -17.09 -25.33
C ILE A 226 17.11 -17.80 -26.70
N SER A 227 15.97 -18.20 -27.25
CA SER A 227 15.87 -18.87 -28.56
C SER A 227 16.44 -18.04 -29.72
N SER A 228 16.52 -16.71 -29.54
CA SER A 228 17.10 -15.80 -30.53
C SER A 228 18.63 -15.78 -30.50
N ILE A 229 19.25 -16.30 -29.44
CA ILE A 229 20.69 -16.27 -29.19
C ILE A 229 21.26 -17.70 -29.23
N LEU A 230 20.55 -18.64 -28.63
CA LEU A 230 20.85 -20.07 -28.62
C LEU A 230 19.70 -20.76 -29.35
N ASN A 231 19.96 -21.75 -30.20
CA ASN A 231 18.91 -22.54 -30.88
C ASN A 231 18.16 -23.43 -29.87
N THR A 232 17.49 -22.83 -28.90
CA THR A 232 16.70 -23.50 -27.86
C THR A 232 15.21 -23.44 -28.20
N PRO A 233 14.42 -24.43 -27.75
CA PRO A 233 12.99 -24.43 -27.96
C PRO A 233 12.30 -23.23 -27.30
N LYS A 234 11.30 -22.67 -27.99
CA LYS A 234 10.64 -21.40 -27.66
C LYS A 234 9.60 -21.52 -26.54
N THR A 235 9.05 -22.71 -26.36
CA THR A 235 7.95 -22.98 -25.44
C THR A 235 8.40 -23.96 -24.36
N THR A 236 7.91 -23.77 -23.15
CA THR A 236 8.12 -24.67 -22.01
C THR A 236 7.80 -26.13 -22.31
N ALA A 237 6.76 -26.41 -23.11
CA ALA A 237 6.41 -27.76 -23.54
C ALA A 237 7.53 -28.42 -24.37
N LEU A 238 8.02 -27.73 -25.40
CA LEU A 238 9.10 -28.21 -26.27
C LEU A 238 10.43 -28.32 -25.53
N PHE A 239 10.70 -27.39 -24.61
CA PHE A 239 11.88 -27.45 -23.74
C PHE A 239 11.84 -28.65 -22.79
N ARG A 240 10.67 -28.96 -22.24
CA ARG A 240 10.46 -30.15 -21.41
C ARG A 240 10.65 -31.43 -22.21
N GLU A 241 10.07 -31.52 -23.40
CA GLU A 241 10.23 -32.67 -24.29
C GLU A 241 11.71 -32.89 -24.65
N ALA A 242 12.44 -31.83 -25.01
CA ALA A 242 13.85 -31.93 -25.37
C ALA A 242 14.79 -32.30 -24.21
N LEU A 243 14.43 -32.00 -22.96
CA LEU A 243 15.26 -32.28 -21.77
C LEU A 243 14.90 -33.59 -21.05
N VAL A 244 13.63 -33.99 -21.09
CA VAL A 244 13.10 -35.06 -20.24
C VAL A 244 12.77 -36.31 -21.04
N CYS A 245 12.41 -36.17 -22.32
CA CYS A 245 12.03 -37.32 -23.14
C CYS A 245 13.22 -37.74 -24.03
N ASP A 246 13.88 -38.83 -23.66
CA ASP A 246 14.76 -39.53 -24.60
C ASP A 246 13.92 -40.09 -25.74
N SER A 247 14.17 -39.62 -26.96
CA SER A 247 13.45 -40.07 -28.16
C SER A 247 13.67 -41.57 -28.48
N ASN A 248 14.52 -42.25 -27.71
CA ASN A 248 14.81 -43.68 -27.81
C ASN A 248 13.96 -44.56 -26.89
N ASP A 249 13.28 -44.01 -25.87
CA ASP A 249 12.38 -44.79 -25.02
C ASP A 249 10.95 -44.72 -25.57
N LYS A 250 10.74 -45.39 -26.71
CA LYS A 250 9.41 -45.79 -27.15
C LYS A 250 9.14 -47.20 -26.61
N ASN A 251 8.44 -47.27 -25.47
CA ASN A 251 7.63 -48.43 -25.09
C ASN A 251 6.16 -48.13 -25.36
#